data_AF-A0A078M141-F1
#
_entry.id   AF-A0A078M141-F1
#
_cell.length_a   1.000
_cell.length_b   1.000
_cell.length_c   1.000
_cell.angle_alpha   90.00
_cell.angle_beta   90.00
_cell.angle_gamma   90.00
#
_symmetry.space_group_name_H-M   'P 1'
#
loop_
_entity.id
_entity.type
_entity.pdbx_description
1 polymer ?
#
loop_
_entity_poly.entity_id
_entity_poly.type
_entity_poly.pdbx_seq_one_letter_code
_entity_poly.pdbx_strand_id
1 'polypeptide(L)'
;MNNILDLINSRYWVVVSSTDDEIVFSTERHEYTISKRPILGYRLTIASFNSVDRDKTIFKDEEELISFIKSNKPVWEEKVINPLV
;
A
#
# COMPACT_ATOMS: atom_id res chain seq x y z
N MET A 1 -4.04 12.46 -0.12
CA MET A 1 -4.76 11.20 -0.49
C MET A 1 -4.97 11.05 -1.99
N ASN A 2 -5.51 12.02 -2.73
CA ASN A 2 -5.71 11.87 -4.20
C ASN A 2 -4.43 11.48 -4.95
N ASN A 3 -3.27 12.07 -4.60
CA ASN A 3 -1.97 11.71 -5.17
C ASN A 3 -1.58 10.24 -4.93
N ILE A 4 -2.03 9.66 -3.82
CA ILE A 4 -1.81 8.24 -3.49
C ILE A 4 -2.76 7.37 -4.30
N LEU A 5 -4.03 7.77 -4.48
CA LEU A 5 -5.00 7.05 -5.30
C LEU A 5 -4.52 6.88 -6.75
N ASP A 6 -3.99 7.96 -7.35
CA ASP A 6 -3.42 7.91 -8.70
C ASP A 6 -2.19 6.99 -8.77
N LEU A 7 -1.37 6.97 -7.72
CA LEU A 7 -0.18 6.14 -7.63
C LEU A 7 -0.51 4.64 -7.51
N ILE A 8 -1.57 4.31 -6.77
CA ILE A 8 -1.97 2.92 -6.55
C ILE A 8 -2.88 2.39 -7.67
N ASN A 9 -3.37 3.25 -8.56
CA ASN A 9 -4.17 2.84 -9.71
C ASN A 9 -3.38 1.88 -10.64
N SER A 10 -3.86 0.65 -10.77
CA SER A 10 -3.23 -0.40 -11.57
C SER A 10 -4.21 -1.53 -11.83
N ARG A 11 -3.96 -2.33 -12.87
CA ARG A 11 -4.75 -3.54 -13.15
C ARG A 11 -4.68 -4.60 -12.05
N TYR A 12 -3.66 -4.54 -11.19
CA TYR A 12 -3.42 -5.54 -10.14
C TYR A 12 -3.89 -5.11 -8.76
N TRP A 13 -4.12 -3.82 -8.57
CA TRP A 13 -4.46 -3.23 -7.28
C TRP A 13 -5.88 -2.72 -7.32
N VAL A 14 -6.70 -3.19 -6.40
CA VAL A 14 -8.10 -2.80 -6.26
C VAL A 14 -8.23 -1.95 -5.01
N VAL A 15 -8.73 -0.73 -5.15
CA VAL A 15 -9.07 0.12 -4.00
C VAL A 15 -10.35 -0.43 -3.36
N VAL A 16 -10.26 -0.83 -2.10
CA VAL A 16 -11.36 -1.40 -1.32
C VAL A 16 -12.13 -0.28 -0.60
N SER A 17 -11.40 0.66 0.00
CA SER A 17 -11.98 1.83 0.65
C SER A 17 -11.04 3.03 0.56
N SER A 18 -11.62 4.23 0.54
CA SER A 18 -10.87 5.47 0.61
C SER A 18 -11.68 6.52 1.37
N THR A 19 -11.04 7.08 2.39
CA THR A 19 -11.51 8.19 3.21
C THR A 19 -10.42 9.26 3.26
N ASP A 20 -10.70 10.37 3.95
CA ASP A 20 -9.70 11.45 4.11
C ASP A 20 -8.45 11.01 4.88
N ASP A 21 -8.61 10.03 5.78
CA ASP A 21 -7.57 9.59 6.71
C ASP A 21 -7.04 8.19 6.41
N GLU A 22 -7.74 7.38 5.60
CA GLU A 22 -7.33 6.01 5.32
C GLU A 22 -7.65 5.59 3.89
N ILE A 23 -6.70 4.88 3.27
CA ILE A 23 -6.90 4.14 2.01
C ILE A 23 -6.59 2.68 2.27
N VAL A 24 -7.52 1.80 1.90
CA VAL A 24 -7.32 0.35 1.84
C VAL A 24 -7.37 -0.09 0.39
N PHE A 25 -6.34 -0.80 -0.05
CA PHE A 25 -6.27 -1.39 -1.37
C PHE A 25 -5.64 -2.76 -1.28
N SER A 26 -5.92 -3.63 -2.24
CA SER A 26 -5.47 -5.01 -2.21
C SER A 26 -5.02 -5.49 -3.57
N THR A 27 -4.12 -6.46 -3.54
CA THR A 27 -3.90 -7.41 -4.64
C THR A 27 -4.69 -8.68 -4.36
N GLU A 28 -4.57 -9.69 -5.20
CA GLU A 28 -5.05 -11.05 -4.88
C GLU A 28 -4.33 -11.69 -3.69
N ARG A 29 -3.17 -11.16 -3.25
CA ARG A 29 -2.29 -11.78 -2.26
C ARG A 29 -2.15 -11.02 -0.95
N HIS A 30 -2.23 -9.70 -1.03
CA HIS A 30 -1.96 -8.80 0.09
C HIS A 30 -3.01 -7.70 0.16
N GLU A 31 -3.35 -7.32 1.38
CA GLU A 31 -4.04 -6.09 1.71
C GLU A 31 -3.02 -5.04 2.16
N TYR A 32 -3.21 -3.82 1.68
CA TYR A 32 -2.40 -2.65 1.99
C TYR A 32 -3.30 -1.60 2.63
N THR A 33 -2.88 -1.07 3.77
CA THR A 33 -3.58 -0.01 4.49
C THR A 33 -2.65 1.17 4.67
N ILE A 34 -3.04 2.33 4.13
CA ILE A 34 -2.37 3.60 4.35
C ILE A 34 -3.25 4.43 5.28
N SER A 35 -2.79 4.65 6.51
CA SER A 35 -3.45 5.57 7.45
C SER A 35 -2.64 6.86 7.61
N LYS A 36 -3.28 8.00 7.43
CA LYS A 36 -2.76 9.33 7.81
C LYS A 36 -2.86 9.49 9.31
N ARG A 37 -1.81 10.08 9.91
CA ARG A 37 -1.72 10.29 11.36
C ARG A 37 -1.52 11.79 11.58
N PRO A 38 -2.42 12.49 12.29
CA PRO A 38 -2.40 13.96 12.40
C PRO A 38 -1.07 14.59 12.85
N ILE A 39 -0.19 13.83 13.51
CA ILE A 39 1.09 14.31 14.04
C ILE A 39 2.28 13.43 13.60
N LEU A 40 2.01 12.18 13.18
CA LEU A 40 3.04 11.13 13.05
C LEU A 40 3.16 10.63 11.61
N GLY A 41 2.90 11.53 10.66
CA GLY A 41 2.99 11.30 9.22
C GLY A 41 2.02 10.24 8.72
N TYR A 42 2.54 9.22 8.05
CA TYR A 42 1.76 8.16 7.43
C TYR A 42 2.21 6.78 7.93
N ARG A 43 1.28 5.84 7.96
CA ARG A 43 1.56 4.43 8.25
C ARG A 43 1.08 3.59 7.08
N LEU A 44 2.00 2.81 6.49
CA LEU A 44 1.66 1.71 5.59
C LEU A 44 1.69 0.42 6.39
N THR A 45 0.63 -0.37 6.28
CA THR A 45 0.56 -1.75 6.76
C THR A 45 0.32 -2.66 5.58
N ILE A 46 1.07 -3.76 5.49
CA ILE A 46 0.94 -4.78 4.45
C ILE A 46 0.63 -6.10 5.15
N ALA A 47 -0.52 -6.70 4.86
CA ALA A 47 -0.94 -7.97 5.41
C ALA A 47 -1.06 -9.00 4.29
N SER A 48 -0.42 -10.16 4.46
CA SER A 48 -0.61 -11.30 3.57
C SER A 48 -1.96 -11.97 3.86
N PHE A 49 -2.69 -12.38 2.83
CA PHE A 49 -3.88 -13.23 3.04
C PHE A 49 -3.51 -14.68 3.39
N ASN A 50 -2.27 -15.08 3.11
CA ASN A 50 -1.80 -16.46 3.28
C ASN A 50 -0.87 -16.64 4.49
N SER A 51 -0.53 -15.57 5.21
CA SER A 51 0.26 -15.65 6.45
C SER A 51 -0.25 -14.67 7.50
N VAL A 52 0.13 -14.89 8.76
CA VAL A 52 -0.21 -13.99 9.87
C VAL A 52 0.69 -12.74 9.87
N ASP A 53 1.68 -12.68 8.97
CA ASP A 53 2.67 -11.62 8.94
C ASP A 53 2.06 -10.30 8.50
N ARG A 54 2.44 -9.26 9.24
CA ARG A 54 2.03 -7.88 8.98
C ARG A 54 3.25 -6.98 9.02
N ASP A 55 3.65 -6.49 7.86
CA ASP A 55 4.70 -5.49 7.77
C ASP A 55 4.11 -4.11 8.04
N LYS A 56 4.82 -3.31 8.83
CA LYS A 56 4.41 -1.96 9.18
C LYS A 56 5.57 -1.00 9.00
N THR A 57 5.34 0.04 8.22
CA THR A 57 6.31 1.12 7.99
C THR A 57 5.67 2.47 8.30
N ILE A 58 6.43 3.35 8.95
CA ILE A 58 6.00 4.70 9.30
C ILE A 58 6.85 5.68 8.48
N PHE A 59 6.18 6.65 7.87
CA PHE A 59 6.79 7.71 7.06
C PHE A 59 6.52 9.05 7.70
N LYS A 60 7.47 9.98 7.62
CA LYS A 60 7.36 11.30 8.26
C LYS A 60 6.34 12.19 7.53
N ASP A 61 6.26 12.04 6.22
CA ASP A 61 5.43 12.84 5.33
C ASP A 61 4.90 12.02 4.14
N GLU A 62 4.07 12.65 3.30
CA GLU A 62 3.44 12.02 2.14
C GLU A 62 4.46 11.74 1.03
N GLU A 63 5.55 12.51 0.94
CA GLU A 63 6.57 12.38 -0.09
C GLU A 63 7.43 11.12 0.13
N GLU A 64 7.87 10.88 1.37
CA GLU A 64 8.56 9.66 1.76
C GLU A 64 7.71 8.42 1.45
N LEU A 65 6.41 8.45 1.80
CA LEU A 65 5.47 7.38 1.48
C LEU A 65 5.33 7.15 -0.03
N ILE A 66 5.13 8.20 -0.81
CA ILE A 66 4.99 8.12 -2.27
C ILE A 66 6.25 7.52 -2.89
N SER A 67 7.43 7.98 -2.47
CA SER A 67 8.71 7.47 -2.95
C SER A 67 8.88 5.98 -2.65
N PHE A 68 8.49 5.56 -1.44
CA PHE A 68 8.51 4.15 -1.05
C PHE A 68 7.57 3.29 -1.90
N ILE A 69 6.32 3.71 -2.09
CA ILE A 69 5.35 2.97 -2.92
C ILE A 69 5.84 2.88 -4.36
N LYS A 70 6.32 3.98 -4.96
CA LYS A 70 6.87 3.98 -6.33
C LYS A 70 8.01 2.98 -6.52
N SER A 71 8.92 2.93 -5.54
CA SER A 71 10.09 2.05 -5.61
C SER A 71 9.75 0.56 -5.45
N ASN A 72 8.69 0.24 -4.69
CA ASN A 72 8.32 -1.15 -4.41
C ASN A 72 7.18 -1.69 -5.29
N LYS A 73 6.34 -0.82 -5.86
CA LYS A 73 5.17 -1.19 -6.66
C LYS A 73 5.48 -2.22 -7.76
N PRO A 74 6.54 -2.07 -8.59
CA PRO A 74 6.84 -3.06 -9.63
C PRO A 74 7.09 -4.46 -9.06
N VAL A 75 7.82 -4.55 -7.95
CA VAL A 75 8.15 -5.83 -7.29
C VAL A 75 6.90 -6.45 -6.67
N TRP A 76 6.05 -5.64 -6.03
CA TRP A 76 4.79 -6.14 -5.46
C TRP A 76 3.83 -6.63 -6.54
N GLU A 77 3.72 -5.94 -7.66
CA GLU A 77 2.90 -6.37 -8.80
C GLU A 77 3.49 -7.62 -9.47
N GLU A 78 4.81 -7.71 -9.63
CA GLU A 78 5.48 -8.90 -10.17
C GLU A 78 5.19 -10.16 -9.33
N LYS A 79 5.17 -10.04 -7.99
CA LYS A 79 4.81 -11.14 -7.09
C LYS A 79 3.36 -11.63 -7.23
N VAL A 80 2.48 -10.82 -7.82
CA VAL A 80 1.11 -11.22 -8.16
C VAL A 80 1.10 -11.95 -9.50
N ILE A 81 1.86 -11.44 -10.48
CA ILE A 81 1.94 -12.01 -11.84
C ILE A 81 2.62 -13.38 -11.83
N ASN A 82 3.74 -13.49 -11.10
CA ASN A 82 4.57 -14.69 -11.04
C ASN A 82 4.62 -15.22 -9.60
N PRO A 83 3.60 -16.02 -9.21
CA PRO A 83 3.50 -16.67 -7.91
C PRO A 83 4.69 -17.51 -7.44
N LEU A 84 5.50 -17.98 -8.39
CA LEU A 84 6.41 -19.11 -8.25
C LEU A 84 7.87 -18.63 -8.22
N VAL A 85 8.22 -17.96 -7.13
CA VAL A 85 9.55 -18.00 -6.49
C VAL A 85 9.32 -17.96 -4.99
#